data_AF-A0A960MZM7-F1
#
_entry.id   AF-A0A960MZM7-F1
#
_cell.length_a   1.000
_cell.length_b   1.000
_cell.length_c   1.000
_cell.angle_alpha   90.00
_cell.angle_beta   90.00
_cell.angle_gamma   90.00
#
_symmetry.space_group_name_H-M   'P 1'
#
loop_
_entity.id
_entity.type
_entity.pdbx_description
1 polymer ?
#
loop_
_entity_poly.entity_id
_entity_poly.type
_entity_poly.pdbx_seq_one_letter_code
_entity_poly.pdbx_strand_id
1 'polypeptide(L)' 'KRVGPLRQQTDLPREALIEHFIAAFAAQASLSEGALTPAEIAAAEELIEKRFATDDWVNFLP' A
#
# COMPACT_ATOMS: atom_id res chain seq x y z
N LYS A 1 -0.86 9.26 2.22
CA LYS A 1 -2.02 10.18 2.37
C LYS A 1 -3.29 9.34 2.44
N ARG A 2 -4.10 9.51 3.49
CA ARG A 2 -5.19 8.58 3.82
C ARG A 2 -6.27 8.61 2.73
N VAL A 3 -6.73 7.42 2.32
CA VAL A 3 -7.89 7.17 1.44
C VAL A 3 -9.24 7.52 2.11
N GLY A 4 -9.25 8.54 2.97
CA GLY A 4 -10.48 9.11 3.55
C GLY A 4 -11.51 9.54 2.49
N PRO A 5 -11.12 10.14 1.35
CA PRO A 5 -12.08 10.61 0.36
C PRO A 5 -12.93 9.48 -0.23
N LEU A 6 -12.32 8.34 -0.55
CA LEU A 6 -13.01 7.28 -1.28
C LEU A 6 -14.11 6.61 -0.45
N ARG A 7 -13.85 6.32 0.82
CA ARG A 7 -14.88 5.76 1.70
C ARG A 7 -16.05 6.73 1.87
N GLN A 8 -15.77 8.03 2.04
CA GLN A 8 -16.80 9.06 2.18
C GLN A 8 -17.61 9.28 0.90
N GLN A 9 -17.00 9.05 -0.27
CA GLN A 9 -17.65 9.25 -1.57
C GLN A 9 -18.45 8.04 -2.06
N THR A 10 -18.07 6.83 -1.62
CA THR A 10 -18.63 5.58 -2.16
C THR A 10 -19.45 4.78 -1.17
N ASP A 11 -19.30 5.04 0.14
CA ASP A 11 -19.85 4.23 1.24
C ASP A 11 -19.47 2.74 1.17
N LEU A 12 -18.42 2.40 0.42
CA LEU A 12 -17.95 1.03 0.28
C LEU A 12 -16.90 0.68 1.35
N PRO A 13 -16.84 -0.59 1.79
CA PRO A 13 -15.74 -1.09 2.60
C PRO A 13 -14.44 -1.08 1.81
N ARG A 14 -13.31 -1.05 2.52
CA ARG A 14 -11.98 -0.96 1.91
C ARG A 14 -11.70 -2.15 0.99
N GLU A 15 -12.17 -3.33 1.40
CA GLU A 15 -11.98 -4.60 0.72
C GLU A 15 -12.63 -4.56 -0.67
N ALA A 16 -13.88 -4.08 -0.76
CA ALA A 16 -14.58 -3.91 -2.03
C ALA A 16 -13.86 -2.90 -2.96
N LEU A 17 -13.28 -1.84 -2.40
CA LEU A 17 -12.48 -0.89 -3.19
C LEU A 17 -11.20 -1.54 -3.74
N ILE A 18 -10.52 -2.38 -2.94
CA ILE A 18 -9.32 -3.10 -3.38
C ILE A 18 -9.67 -4.06 -4.52
N GLU A 19 -10.75 -4.84 -4.39
CA GLU A 19 -11.21 -5.76 -5.44
C GLU A 19 -11.54 -5.02 -6.74
N HIS A 20 -12.25 -3.88 -6.65
CA HIS A 20 -12.54 -3.04 -7.81
C HIS A 20 -11.28 -2.53 -8.50
N PHE A 21 -10.26 -2.11 -7.75
CA PHE A 21 -9.01 -1.67 -8.35
C PHE A 21 -8.26 -2.81 -9.03
N ILE A 22 -8.20 -3.99 -8.41
CA ILE A 22 -7.58 -5.17 -9.02
C ILE A 22 -8.25 -5.49 -10.36
N ALA A 23 -9.59 -5.53 -10.38
CA ALA A 23 -10.35 -5.80 -11.60
C ALA A 23 -10.11 -4.75 -12.70
N ALA A 24 -10.05 -3.47 -12.33
CA ALA A 24 -9.79 -2.38 -13.27
C ALA A 24 -8.38 -2.49 -13.90
N PHE A 25 -7.36 -2.84 -13.12
CA PHE A 25 -6.01 -3.05 -13.64
C PHE A 25 -5.92 -4.32 -14.50
N ALA A 26 -6.60 -5.41 -14.11
CA ALA A 26 -6.64 -6.65 -14.87
C ALA A 26 -7.29 -6.47 -16.27
N ALA A 27 -8.22 -5.51 -16.40
CA ALA A 27 -8.82 -5.18 -17.69
C ALA A 27 -7.84 -4.44 -18.64
N GLN A 28 -6.76 -3.85 -18.11
CA GLN A 28 -5.81 -3.05 -18.88
C GLN A 28 -4.45 -3.73 -19.06
N ALA A 29 -4.09 -4.67 -18.19
CA ALA A 29 -2.82 -5.37 -18.21
C ALA A 29 -2.96 -6.82 -17.75
N SER A 30 -2.06 -7.69 -18.22
CA SER A 30 -1.92 -9.04 -17.68
C SER A 30 -1.33 -8.98 -16.28
N LEU A 31 -2.04 -9.55 -15.31
CA LEU A 31 -1.61 -9.63 -13.92
C LEU A 31 -1.38 -11.09 -13.54
N SER A 32 -0.40 -11.32 -12.67
CA SER A 32 -0.19 -12.60 -12.00
C SER A 32 -0.07 -12.36 -10.50
N GLU A 33 -0.50 -13.33 -9.69
CA GLU A 33 -0.26 -13.28 -8.25
C GLU A 33 1.25 -13.34 -7.96
N GLY A 34 1.70 -12.45 -7.07
CA GLY A 34 3.07 -12.41 -6.57
C GLY A 34 3.07 -12.61 -5.06
N ALA A 35 4.16 -13.19 -4.55
CA ALA A 35 4.41 -13.31 -3.12
C ALA A 35 5.66 -12.51 -2.76
N LEU A 36 5.69 -11.97 -1.53
CA LEU A 36 6.87 -11.29 -1.02
C LEU A 36 8.01 -12.29 -0.85
N THR A 37 9.16 -11.99 -1.44
CA THR A 37 10.37 -12.80 -1.29
C THR A 37 11.08 -12.49 0.04
N PRO A 38 11.89 -13.44 0.57
CA PRO A 38 12.67 -13.19 1.78
C PRO A 38 13.60 -11.98 1.68
N ALA A 39 14.16 -11.73 0.48
CA ALA A 39 15.06 -10.60 0.25
C ALA A 39 14.33 -9.26 0.31
N GLU A 40 13.11 -9.18 -0.23
CA GLU A 40 12.27 -7.98 -0.15
C GLU A 40 11.83 -7.70 1.29
N ILE A 41 11.51 -8.75 2.05
CA ILE A 41 11.18 -8.62 3.48
C ILE A 41 12.38 -8.10 4.27
N ALA A 42 13.57 -8.68 4.07
CA ALA A 42 14.79 -8.21 4.74
C ALA A 42 15.13 -6.75 4.40
N ALA A 43 14.97 -6.34 3.13
CA ALA A 43 15.16 -4.96 2.73
C ALA A 43 14.12 -4.01 3.38
N ALA A 44 12.87 -4.47 3.54
CA ALA A 44 11.83 -3.71 4.23
C ALA A 44 12.15 -3.53 5.72
N GLU A 45 12.66 -4.56 6.39
CA GLU A 45 13.12 -4.49 7.78
C GLU A 45 14.27 -3.48 7.96
N GLU A 46 15.27 -3.52 7.07
CA GLU A 46 16.37 -2.54 7.06
C GLU A 46 15.86 -1.10 6.90
N LEU A 47 14.85 -0.89 6.04
CA LEU A 47 14.23 0.42 5.83
C LEU A 47 13.43 0.91 7.04
N ILE A 48 12.80 -0.01 7.78
CA ILE A 48 12.13 0.33 9.05
C ILE A 48 13.16 0.88 10.02
N GLU A 49 14.25 0.15 10.26
CA GLU A 49 15.28 0.53 11.23
C GLU A 49 15.98 1.85 10.85
N LYS A 50 16.34 2.01 9.58
CA LYS A 50 17.17 3.13 9.14
C LYS A 50 16.39 4.40 8.83
N ARG A 51 15.08 4.29 8.61
CA ARG A 51 14.28 5.40 8.10
C ARG A 51 12.88 5.42 8.64
N PHE A 52 12.05 4.42 8.35
CA PHE A 52 10.60 4.60 8.50
C PHE A 52 10.12 4.58 9.96
N ALA A 53 10.91 4.05 10.89
CA ALA A 53 10.65 4.11 12.33
C ALA A 53 11.49 5.16 13.07
N THR A 54 12.32 5.96 12.38
CA THR A 54 13.13 6.99 13.05
C THR A 54 12.28 8.19 13.42
N ASP A 55 12.59 8.83 14.55
CA ASP A 55 11.85 10.01 15.01
C ASP A 55 11.88 11.15 14.00
N ASP A 56 13.04 11.36 13.34
CA ASP A 56 13.22 12.35 12.29
C ASP A 56 12.26 12.13 11.12
N TRP A 57 11.94 10.87 10.80
CA TRP A 57 11.02 10.53 9.72
C TRP A 57 9.55 10.54 10.18
N VAL A 58 9.24 9.95 11.33
CA VAL A 58 7.86 9.83 11.82
C VAL A 58 7.28 11.20 12.17
N ASN A 59 8.12 12.11 12.67
CA ASN A 59 7.72 13.49 12.99
C ASN A 59 7.98 14.46 11.83
N PHE A 60 8.41 13.95 10.66
CA PHE A 60 8.58 14.78 9.47
C PHE A 60 7.21 15.24 8.95
N LEU A 61 6.90 16.51 9.16
CA LEU A 61 5.77 17.21 8.56
C LEU A 61 6.32 18.15 7.46
N PRO A 62 6.07 17.86 6.16
CA PRO A 62 6.37 18.79 5.08
C PRO A 62 5.43 20.00 5.07
#